data_AF-A0A2P2IQH2-F1
#
_entry.id   AF-A0A2P2IQH2-F1
#
_cell.length_a   1.000
_cell.length_b   1.000
_cell.length_c   1.000
_cell.angle_alpha   90.00
_cell.angle_beta   90.00
_cell.angle_gamma   90.00
#
_symmetry.space_group_name_H-M   'P 1'
#
loop_
_entity.id
_entity.type
_entity.pdbx_description
1 polymer ?
#
loop_
_entity_poly.entity_id
_entity_poly.type
_entity_poly.pdbx_seq_one_letter_code
_entity_poly.pdbx_strand_id
1 'polypeptide(L)'
;MEESVRIRKANEPLKLAELVKGMKEELRREETRVELPEEIKQRVTDEILQRLRKLNVTANVTEQREVVENWRKEKLQEVKDLTHGTSGPNSSILQDQTEMLARALESDWAFLSENIGLWIPSEIVNVEHDDKPEGEEEPEEEILPGRPVPPECHAELHTDYDGAAVKWGLTHHKESAADCCQACLDQARRAKPGEKKCNIWVYCPSETGCYSPDIYEHKNMECWLKYAEKPKLNFKDRYSESYRSSHPRAPVMVPWVSGVISA
;
A
#
# COMPACT_ATOMS: atom_id res chain seq x y z
N MET A 1 10.19 10.98 -51.43
CA MET A 1 9.68 9.70 -50.89
C MET A 1 10.81 8.76 -50.51
N GLU A 2 11.80 8.54 -51.38
CA GLU A 2 12.97 7.67 -51.11
C GLU A 2 13.85 8.10 -49.92
N GLU A 3 14.02 9.40 -49.70
CA GLU A 3 14.82 9.93 -48.60
C GLU A 3 14.16 9.66 -47.23
N SER A 4 12.83 9.80 -47.15
CA SER A 4 12.05 9.42 -45.98
C SER A 4 12.16 7.91 -45.68
N VAL A 5 12.17 7.08 -46.71
CA VAL A 5 12.37 5.61 -46.56
C VAL A 5 13.77 5.30 -46.05
N ARG A 6 14.81 6.00 -46.52
CA ARG A 6 16.19 5.85 -46.02
C ARG A 6 16.32 6.24 -44.56
N ILE A 7 15.76 7.40 -44.17
CA ILE A 7 15.78 7.88 -42.78
C ILE A 7 15.05 6.89 -41.86
N ARG A 8 13.92 6.33 -42.29
CA ARG A 8 13.18 5.31 -41.50
C ARG A 8 13.97 4.02 -41.30
N LYS A 9 14.67 3.53 -42.33
CA LYS A 9 15.52 2.34 -42.21
C LYS A 9 16.74 2.58 -41.33
N ALA A 10 17.35 3.77 -41.39
CA ALA A 10 18.52 4.11 -40.58
C ALA A 10 18.19 4.29 -39.09
N ASN A 11 16.96 4.68 -38.76
CA ASN A 11 16.48 4.88 -37.39
C ASN A 11 15.63 3.70 -36.88
N GLU A 12 15.69 2.54 -37.54
CA GLU A 12 14.96 1.37 -37.10
C GLU A 12 15.54 0.88 -35.75
N PRO A 13 14.71 0.75 -34.69
CA PRO A 13 15.19 0.36 -33.37
C PRO A 13 15.39 -1.15 -33.32
N LEU A 14 16.48 -1.64 -33.94
CA LEU A 14 16.78 -3.07 -34.10
C LEU A 14 16.69 -3.87 -32.79
N LYS A 15 17.20 -3.30 -31.69
CA LYS A 15 17.12 -3.91 -30.35
C LYS A 15 15.67 -4.09 -29.86
N LEU A 16 14.82 -3.08 -30.11
CA LEU A 16 13.41 -3.16 -29.73
C LEU A 16 12.68 -4.19 -30.61
N ALA A 17 12.98 -4.24 -31.91
CA ALA A 17 12.42 -5.23 -32.81
C ALA A 17 12.80 -6.66 -32.41
N GLU A 18 14.04 -6.88 -31.95
CA GLU A 18 14.52 -8.15 -31.44
C GLU A 18 13.80 -8.57 -30.15
N LEU A 19 13.64 -7.65 -29.20
CA LEU A 19 12.88 -7.88 -27.97
C LEU A 19 11.42 -8.22 -28.27
N VAL A 20 10.76 -7.44 -29.13
CA VAL A 20 9.37 -7.69 -29.55
C VAL A 20 9.23 -9.05 -30.23
N LYS A 21 10.23 -9.46 -31.04
CA LYS A 21 10.27 -10.79 -31.64
C LYS A 21 10.37 -11.89 -30.57
N GLY A 22 11.22 -11.71 -29.56
CA GLY A 22 11.34 -12.62 -28.42
C GLY A 22 10.02 -12.78 -27.67
N MET A 23 9.38 -11.66 -27.31
CA MET A 23 8.08 -11.65 -26.63
C MET A 23 6.99 -12.34 -27.47
N LYS A 24 7.00 -12.14 -28.80
CA LYS A 24 6.05 -12.78 -29.71
C LYS A 24 6.21 -14.31 -29.74
N GLU A 25 7.44 -14.81 -29.65
CA GLU A 25 7.70 -16.25 -29.57
C GLU A 25 7.29 -16.82 -28.20
N GLU A 26 7.41 -16.05 -27.12
CA GLU A 26 6.92 -16.43 -25.79
C GLU A 26 5.39 -16.49 -25.76
N LEU A 27 4.70 -15.47 -26.27
CA LEU A 27 3.23 -15.46 -26.39
C LEU A 27 2.70 -16.65 -27.19
N ARG A 28 3.38 -17.01 -28.30
CA ARG A 28 3.03 -18.18 -29.13
C ARG A 28 3.20 -19.50 -28.37
N ARG A 29 4.17 -19.58 -27.45
CA ARG A 29 4.31 -20.75 -26.57
C ARG A 29 3.17 -20.83 -25.57
N GLU A 30 2.68 -19.70 -25.07
CA GLU A 30 1.50 -19.68 -24.19
C GLU A 30 0.23 -20.12 -24.92
N GLU A 31 0.03 -19.67 -26.17
CA GLU A 31 -1.10 -20.10 -27.03
C GLU A 31 -1.09 -21.61 -27.37
N THR A 32 0.06 -22.27 -27.25
CA THR A 32 0.22 -23.71 -27.53
C THR A 32 0.23 -24.59 -26.28
N ARG A 33 -0.05 -24.00 -25.10
CA ARG A 33 -0.26 -24.76 -23.87
C ARG A 33 -1.60 -25.48 -23.93
N VAL A 34 -1.56 -26.80 -23.81
CA VAL A 34 -2.76 -27.64 -23.83
C VAL A 34 -3.33 -27.68 -22.41
N GLU A 35 -4.56 -27.23 -22.26
CA GLU A 35 -5.25 -27.25 -20.97
C GLU A 35 -5.66 -28.70 -20.62
N LEU A 36 -5.37 -29.13 -19.39
CA LEU A 36 -5.76 -30.45 -18.92
C LEU A 36 -7.30 -30.52 -18.70
N PRO A 37 -7.93 -31.68 -18.95
CA PRO A 37 -9.32 -31.93 -18.56
C PRO A 37 -9.54 -31.67 -17.07
N GLU A 38 -10.72 -31.16 -16.72
CA GLU A 38 -11.07 -30.74 -15.37
C GLU A 38 -11.02 -31.91 -14.37
N GLU A 39 -11.37 -33.11 -14.81
CA GLU A 39 -11.30 -34.32 -13.99
C GLU A 39 -9.86 -34.66 -13.59
N ILE A 40 -8.89 -34.40 -14.48
CA ILE A 40 -7.47 -34.63 -14.20
C ILE A 40 -6.95 -33.57 -13.24
N LYS A 41 -7.33 -32.30 -13.44
CA LYS A 41 -6.98 -31.20 -12.51
C LYS A 41 -7.47 -31.51 -11.10
N GLN A 42 -8.74 -31.90 -10.95
CA GLN A 42 -9.34 -32.25 -9.66
C GLN A 42 -8.58 -33.40 -8.98
N ARG A 43 -8.26 -34.47 -9.73
CA ARG A 43 -7.49 -35.60 -9.20
C ARG A 43 -6.10 -35.17 -8.72
N VAL A 44 -5.41 -34.34 -9.49
CA VAL A 44 -4.10 -33.78 -9.12
C VAL A 44 -4.20 -32.96 -7.84
N THR A 45 -5.19 -32.07 -7.75
CA THR A 45 -5.45 -31.26 -6.55
C THR A 45 -5.68 -32.12 -5.32
N ASP A 46 -6.52 -33.14 -5.42
CA ASP A 46 -6.85 -34.04 -4.31
C ASP A 46 -5.62 -34.82 -3.83
N GLU A 47 -4.79 -35.32 -4.74
CA GLU A 47 -3.55 -36.03 -4.39
C GLU A 47 -2.55 -35.11 -3.66
N ILE A 48 -2.39 -33.87 -4.14
CA ILE A 48 -1.52 -32.86 -3.50
C ILE A 48 -2.06 -32.49 -2.12
N LEU A 49 -3.35 -32.23 -1.99
CA LEU A 49 -3.98 -31.93 -0.70
C LEU A 49 -3.84 -33.09 0.28
N GLN A 50 -3.94 -34.33 -0.19
CA GLN A 50 -3.74 -35.50 0.65
C GLN A 50 -2.30 -35.60 1.17
N ARG A 51 -1.30 -35.22 0.36
CA ARG A 51 0.11 -35.17 0.79
C ARG A 51 0.33 -34.05 1.81
N LEU A 52 -0.19 -32.86 1.53
CA LEU A 52 -0.06 -31.70 2.43
C LEU A 52 -0.75 -31.92 3.78
N ARG A 53 -1.94 -32.55 3.82
CA ARG A 53 -2.64 -32.87 5.07
C ARG A 53 -1.92 -33.87 5.97
N LYS A 54 -0.98 -34.66 5.42
CA LYS A 54 -0.14 -35.58 6.21
C LYS A 54 1.01 -34.87 6.91
N LEU A 55 1.31 -33.62 6.55
CA LEU A 55 2.30 -32.81 7.25
C LEU A 55 1.75 -32.34 8.59
N ASN A 56 2.64 -32.15 9.56
CA ASN A 56 2.29 -31.56 10.84
C ASN A 56 1.75 -30.13 10.64
N VAL A 57 0.83 -29.71 11.52
CA VAL A 57 0.24 -28.35 11.50
C VAL A 57 1.30 -27.25 11.64
N THR A 58 2.49 -27.58 12.16
CA THR A 58 3.63 -26.67 12.32
C THR A 58 4.67 -26.77 11.20
N ALA A 59 4.38 -27.48 10.11
CA ALA A 59 5.33 -27.65 9.02
C ALA A 59 5.67 -26.30 8.38
N ASN A 60 6.97 -26.05 8.20
CA ASN A 60 7.45 -24.80 7.61
C ASN A 60 7.15 -24.74 6.10
N VAL A 61 7.27 -23.56 5.51
CA VAL A 61 6.94 -23.33 4.09
C VAL A 61 7.87 -24.13 3.17
N THR A 62 9.14 -24.30 3.55
CA THR A 62 10.10 -25.13 2.83
C THR A 62 9.70 -26.60 2.78
N GLU A 63 9.23 -27.18 3.88
CA GLU A 63 8.75 -28.56 3.99
C GLU A 63 7.51 -28.78 3.11
N GLN A 64 6.57 -27.83 3.10
CA GLN A 64 5.39 -27.89 2.23
C GLN A 64 5.78 -27.91 0.74
N ARG A 65 6.73 -27.05 0.36
CA ARG A 65 7.25 -26.99 -1.01
C ARG A 65 7.97 -28.28 -1.41
N GLU A 66 8.80 -28.82 -0.52
CA GLU A 66 9.52 -30.06 -0.76
C GLU A 66 8.56 -31.24 -0.97
N VAL A 67 7.49 -31.34 -0.17
CA VAL A 67 6.48 -32.39 -0.32
C VAL A 67 5.78 -32.33 -1.67
N VAL A 68 5.44 -31.13 -2.14
CA VAL A 68 4.82 -30.93 -3.45
C VAL A 68 5.78 -31.30 -4.59
N GLU A 69 7.04 -30.85 -4.51
CA GLU A 69 8.05 -31.18 -5.53
C GLU A 69 8.38 -32.67 -5.57
N ASN A 70 8.42 -33.34 -4.42
CA ASN A 70 8.61 -34.79 -4.36
C ASN A 70 7.41 -35.53 -4.95
N TRP A 71 6.18 -35.13 -4.61
CA TRP A 71 4.98 -35.69 -5.26
C TRP A 71 5.00 -35.50 -6.77
N ARG A 72 5.38 -34.31 -7.26
CA ARG A 72 5.46 -34.01 -8.69
C ARG A 72 6.43 -34.95 -9.40
N LYS A 73 7.62 -35.18 -8.83
CA LYS A 73 8.64 -36.09 -9.38
C LYS A 73 8.15 -37.54 -9.39
N GLU A 74 7.56 -38.00 -8.29
CA GLU A 74 6.96 -39.35 -8.19
C GLU A 74 5.87 -39.53 -9.25
N LYS A 75 4.96 -38.55 -9.38
CA LYS A 75 3.85 -38.60 -10.32
C LYS A 75 4.32 -38.56 -11.77
N LEU A 76 5.32 -37.74 -12.08
CA LEU A 76 5.92 -37.69 -13.41
C LEU A 76 6.55 -39.03 -13.79
N GLN A 77 7.20 -39.72 -12.85
CA GLN A 77 7.76 -41.04 -13.10
C GLN A 77 6.65 -42.09 -13.34
N GLU A 78 5.61 -42.10 -12.52
CA GLU A 78 4.44 -42.98 -12.69
C GLU A 78 3.82 -42.83 -14.09
N VAL A 79 3.62 -41.58 -14.52
CA VAL A 79 3.03 -41.25 -15.82
C VAL A 79 3.96 -41.67 -16.97
N LYS A 80 5.29 -41.49 -16.83
CA LYS A 80 6.29 -41.92 -17.83
C LYS A 80 6.31 -43.46 -17.99
N ASP A 81 6.18 -44.19 -16.88
CA ASP A 81 6.16 -45.65 -16.90
C ASP A 81 4.87 -46.18 -17.56
N LEU A 82 3.73 -45.51 -17.33
CA LEU A 82 2.44 -45.79 -17.98
C LEU A 82 2.47 -45.58 -19.50
N THR A 83 3.18 -44.56 -19.99
CA THR A 83 3.36 -44.34 -21.44
C THR A 83 4.19 -45.43 -22.12
N HIS A 84 5.09 -46.11 -21.40
CA HIS A 84 5.92 -47.18 -21.96
C HIS A 84 5.21 -48.56 -21.98
N GLY A 85 4.14 -48.76 -21.20
CA GLY A 85 3.55 -50.09 -20.96
C GLY A 85 2.27 -50.45 -21.74
N THR A 86 1.64 -49.53 -22.47
CA THR A 86 0.26 -49.75 -22.97
C THR A 86 0.20 -49.85 -24.50
N SER A 87 0.08 -51.06 -25.04
CA SER A 87 -0.26 -51.34 -26.45
C SER A 87 -1.61 -52.07 -26.52
N GLY A 88 -2.72 -51.31 -26.61
CA GLY A 88 -4.07 -51.87 -26.75
C GLY A 88 -5.04 -50.90 -27.45
N PRO A 89 -6.03 -51.37 -28.22
CA PRO A 89 -6.78 -50.54 -29.17
C PRO A 89 -7.77 -49.52 -28.56
N ASN A 90 -8.04 -49.58 -27.25
CA ASN A 90 -8.83 -48.56 -26.52
C ASN A 90 -7.95 -47.47 -25.86
N SER A 91 -6.63 -47.46 -26.12
CA SER A 91 -5.69 -46.64 -25.36
C SER A 91 -5.44 -45.23 -25.89
N SER A 92 -5.95 -44.83 -27.07
CA SER A 92 -5.51 -43.55 -27.68
C SER A 92 -5.88 -42.33 -26.83
N ILE A 93 -7.13 -42.22 -26.38
CA ILE A 93 -7.60 -41.08 -25.56
C ILE A 93 -6.91 -41.06 -24.19
N LEU A 94 -6.73 -42.24 -23.58
CA LEU A 94 -6.06 -42.36 -22.29
C LEU A 94 -4.57 -42.04 -22.40
N GLN A 95 -3.95 -42.41 -23.52
CA GLN A 95 -2.55 -42.13 -23.83
C GLN A 95 -2.33 -40.64 -24.10
N ASP A 96 -3.23 -39.99 -24.84
CA ASP A 96 -3.21 -38.53 -25.06
C ASP A 96 -3.31 -37.77 -23.73
N GLN A 97 -4.23 -38.19 -22.84
CA GLN A 97 -4.36 -37.60 -21.50
C GLN A 97 -3.13 -37.84 -20.62
N THR A 98 -2.47 -39.00 -20.77
CA THR A 98 -1.25 -39.36 -20.02
C THR A 98 -0.07 -38.52 -20.51
N GLU A 99 0.07 -38.32 -21.82
CA GLU A 99 1.11 -37.47 -22.42
C GLU A 99 0.91 -35.99 -22.05
N MET A 100 -0.33 -35.51 -22.10
CA MET A 100 -0.67 -34.15 -21.64
C MET A 100 -0.33 -33.94 -20.17
N LEU A 101 -0.61 -34.92 -19.30
CA LEU A 101 -0.27 -34.85 -17.88
C LEU A 101 1.25 -34.87 -17.67
N ALA A 102 1.99 -35.69 -18.43
CA ALA A 102 3.45 -35.73 -18.38
C ALA A 102 4.05 -34.36 -18.72
N ARG A 103 3.58 -33.73 -19.80
CA ARG A 103 4.00 -32.40 -20.23
C ARG A 103 3.65 -31.33 -19.18
N ALA A 104 2.46 -31.40 -18.60
CA ALA A 104 2.03 -30.48 -17.54
C ALA A 104 2.89 -30.59 -16.27
N LEU A 105 3.31 -31.81 -15.91
CA LEU A 105 4.19 -32.03 -14.76
C LEU A 105 5.65 -31.70 -15.06
N GLU A 106 6.13 -31.86 -16.29
CA GLU A 106 7.54 -31.64 -16.64
C GLU A 106 7.82 -30.18 -17.03
N SER A 107 7.17 -29.67 -18.08
CA SER A 107 7.46 -28.36 -18.67
C SER A 107 6.48 -27.26 -18.30
N ASP A 108 5.19 -27.60 -18.10
CA ASP A 108 4.12 -26.61 -17.89
C ASP A 108 3.64 -26.54 -16.42
N TRP A 109 4.50 -26.90 -15.46
CA TRP A 109 4.13 -27.01 -14.04
C TRP A 109 3.67 -25.70 -13.41
N ALA A 110 4.29 -24.57 -13.77
CA ALA A 110 3.88 -23.26 -13.26
C ALA A 110 2.44 -22.93 -13.67
N PHE A 111 2.10 -23.19 -14.94
CA PHE A 111 0.76 -23.01 -15.48
C PHE A 111 -0.24 -23.97 -14.83
N LEU A 112 0.13 -25.25 -14.66
CA LEU A 112 -0.72 -26.20 -13.95
C LEU A 112 -0.98 -25.75 -12.51
N SER A 113 0.06 -25.32 -11.79
CA SER A 113 -0.03 -24.84 -10.40
C SER A 113 -0.99 -23.67 -10.26
N GLU A 114 -0.92 -22.71 -11.18
CA GLU A 114 -1.84 -21.57 -11.21
C GLU A 114 -3.29 -22.02 -11.47
N ASN A 115 -3.51 -22.89 -12.46
CA ASN A 115 -4.85 -23.39 -12.80
C ASN A 115 -5.51 -24.20 -11.68
N ILE A 116 -4.73 -24.93 -10.89
CA ILE A 116 -5.24 -25.68 -9.72
C ILE A 116 -5.25 -24.85 -8.43
N GLY A 117 -4.84 -23.58 -8.48
CA GLY A 117 -4.79 -22.68 -7.31
C GLY A 117 -3.73 -23.05 -6.28
N LEU A 118 -2.67 -23.75 -6.69
CA LEU A 118 -1.57 -24.14 -5.81
C LEU A 118 -0.57 -22.98 -5.66
N TRP A 119 -0.73 -22.22 -4.58
CA TRP A 119 0.17 -21.14 -4.21
C TRP A 119 0.84 -21.42 -2.85
N ILE A 120 2.13 -21.75 -2.86
CA ILE A 120 2.97 -21.86 -1.66
C ILE A 120 3.89 -20.65 -1.62
N PRO A 121 3.79 -19.77 -0.60
CA PRO A 121 4.65 -18.60 -0.47
C PRO A 121 6.14 -18.95 -0.60
N SER A 122 6.96 -18.01 -1.08
CA SER A 122 8.40 -18.07 -0.84
C SER A 122 8.66 -17.70 0.62
N GLU A 123 9.68 -18.31 1.23
CA GLU A 123 10.25 -17.75 2.45
C GLU A 123 10.87 -16.39 2.07
N ILE A 124 10.11 -15.32 2.26
CA ILE A 124 10.64 -13.97 2.15
C ILE A 124 11.37 -13.72 3.47
N VAL A 125 12.68 -13.98 3.48
CA VAL A 125 13.54 -13.44 4.53
C VAL A 125 13.61 -11.95 4.29
N ASN A 126 12.75 -11.18 4.97
CA ASN A 126 12.89 -9.74 5.03
C ASN A 126 14.19 -9.46 5.79
N VAL A 127 15.28 -9.24 5.06
CA VAL A 127 16.45 -8.60 5.62
C VAL A 127 16.12 -7.12 5.60
N GLU A 128 15.63 -6.63 6.73
CA GLU A 128 15.49 -5.21 6.97
C GLU A 128 16.90 -4.62 6.96
N HIS A 129 17.30 -4.10 5.79
CA HIS A 129 18.47 -3.25 5.69
C HIS A 129 18.06 -1.91 6.27
N ASP A 130 18.40 -1.71 7.54
CA ASP A 130 18.34 -0.40 8.16
C ASP A 130 19.49 0.42 7.58
N ASP A 131 19.30 0.92 6.35
CA ASP A 131 20.20 1.87 5.69
C ASP A 131 20.17 3.25 6.39
N LYS A 132 19.44 3.35 7.51
CA LYS A 132 19.35 4.51 8.37
C LYS A 132 20.66 4.67 9.16
N PRO A 133 21.38 5.80 9.03
CA PRO A 133 22.53 6.06 9.86
C PRO A 133 22.12 6.15 11.34
N GLU A 134 22.84 5.44 12.22
CA GLU A 134 22.65 5.52 13.67
C GLU A 134 22.77 6.98 14.14
N GLY A 135 21.67 7.58 14.58
CA GLY A 135 21.63 8.93 15.16
C GLY A 135 20.92 10.00 14.35
N GLU A 136 20.36 9.69 13.17
CA GLU A 136 19.43 10.61 12.49
C GLU A 136 17.99 10.29 12.91
N GLU A 137 17.48 11.07 13.86
CA GLU A 137 16.04 11.33 13.91
C GLU A 137 15.71 12.03 12.59
N GLU A 138 15.08 11.34 11.64
CA GLU A 138 14.39 12.06 10.57
C GLU A 138 13.43 13.01 11.28
N PRO A 139 13.56 14.33 11.14
CA PRO A 139 12.39 15.13 11.36
C PRO A 139 11.49 14.72 10.19
N GLU A 140 10.49 13.88 10.47
CA GLU A 140 9.26 13.89 9.70
C GLU A 140 8.72 15.33 9.82
N GLU A 141 9.35 16.30 9.16
CA GLU A 141 8.83 17.64 9.02
C GLU A 141 7.61 17.44 8.13
N GLU A 142 6.45 17.16 8.74
CA GLU A 142 5.17 17.28 8.07
C GLU A 142 5.11 18.70 7.51
N ILE A 143 5.38 18.82 6.21
CA ILE A 143 5.50 20.10 5.53
C ILE A 143 4.10 20.70 5.46
N LEU A 144 3.90 21.83 6.13
CA LEU A 144 2.65 22.56 6.04
C LEU A 144 2.47 23.15 4.64
N PRO A 145 1.28 23.00 4.03
CA PRO A 145 1.02 23.61 2.73
C PRO A 145 0.98 25.13 2.83
N GLY A 146 1.55 25.79 1.81
CA GLY A 146 1.56 27.24 1.67
C GLY A 146 2.89 27.89 2.07
N ARG A 147 2.82 29.18 2.41
CA ARG A 147 4.00 29.95 2.82
C ARG A 147 4.48 29.50 4.21
N PRO A 148 5.80 29.54 4.50
CA PRO A 148 6.31 29.24 5.83
C PRO A 148 5.64 30.09 6.91
N VAL A 149 5.35 29.48 8.05
CA VAL A 149 4.73 30.18 9.17
C VAL A 149 5.77 31.10 9.83
N PRO A 150 5.46 32.39 10.05
CA PRO A 150 6.39 33.30 10.72
C PRO A 150 6.80 32.80 12.13
N PRO A 151 8.06 33.00 12.57
CA PRO A 151 8.51 32.54 13.88
C PRO A 151 7.72 33.12 15.07
N GLU A 152 7.22 34.35 14.95
CA GLU A 152 6.39 35.01 15.97
C GLU A 152 5.04 34.30 16.24
N CYS A 153 4.64 33.39 15.35
CA CYS A 153 3.45 32.57 15.48
C CYS A 153 3.63 31.34 16.36
N HIS A 154 4.88 30.96 16.65
CA HIS A 154 5.24 29.75 17.43
C HIS A 154 4.44 28.54 17.00
N ALA A 155 4.54 28.19 15.72
CA ALA A 155 3.77 27.09 15.15
C ALA A 155 4.25 25.74 15.71
N GLU A 156 3.31 24.96 16.20
CA GLU A 156 3.49 23.60 16.68
C GLU A 156 2.59 22.67 15.86
N LEU A 157 3.20 21.67 15.24
CA LEU A 157 2.49 20.57 14.59
C LEU A 157 1.79 19.71 15.64
N HIS A 158 0.76 18.97 15.22
CA HIS A 158 0.01 18.06 16.08
C HIS A 158 -0.41 18.65 17.41
N THR A 159 -0.90 19.88 17.40
CA THR A 159 -1.15 20.65 18.63
C THR A 159 -2.50 21.34 18.51
N ASP A 160 -3.34 21.21 19.54
CA ASP A 160 -4.56 22.00 19.73
C ASP A 160 -4.49 22.72 21.08
N TYR A 161 -4.57 24.05 21.02
CA TYR A 161 -4.66 24.92 22.18
C TYR A 161 -6.13 25.25 22.50
N ASP A 162 -6.48 25.19 23.78
CA ASP A 162 -7.79 25.60 24.28
C ASP A 162 -7.89 27.13 24.41
N GLY A 163 -9.10 27.65 24.31
CA GLY A 163 -9.36 29.09 24.47
C GLY A 163 -10.74 29.51 23.99
N ALA A 164 -11.16 30.70 24.41
CA ALA A 164 -12.41 31.29 23.97
C ALA A 164 -12.30 31.77 22.52
N ALA A 165 -13.14 31.25 21.63
CA ALA A 165 -13.16 31.66 20.23
C ALA A 165 -13.52 33.15 20.10
N VAL A 166 -12.59 33.95 19.56
CA VAL A 166 -12.85 35.33 19.11
C VAL A 166 -13.29 35.35 17.64
N LYS A 167 -12.94 34.31 16.87
CA LYS A 167 -13.49 34.01 15.55
C LYS A 167 -13.63 32.50 15.39
N TRP A 168 -14.83 32.05 15.01
CA TRP A 168 -15.15 30.64 14.84
C TRP A 168 -14.61 30.09 13.52
N GLY A 169 -13.85 28.99 13.58
CA GLY A 169 -13.24 28.35 12.41
C GLY A 169 -14.25 27.75 11.43
N LEU A 170 -15.41 27.27 11.92
CA LEU A 170 -16.51 26.74 11.09
C LEU A 170 -16.94 27.66 9.94
N THR A 171 -16.74 28.98 10.10
CA THR A 171 -17.08 29.99 9.08
C THR A 171 -15.87 30.84 8.68
N HIS A 172 -14.67 30.49 9.17
CA HIS A 172 -13.46 31.26 8.94
C HIS A 172 -12.37 30.33 8.39
N HIS A 173 -12.26 30.30 7.07
CA HIS A 173 -11.28 29.47 6.38
C HIS A 173 -10.09 30.30 5.91
N LYS A 174 -8.91 29.68 5.91
CA LYS A 174 -7.63 30.23 5.43
C LYS A 174 -6.89 29.18 4.61
N GLU A 175 -6.16 29.62 3.59
CA GLU A 175 -5.49 28.69 2.67
C GLU A 175 -4.25 28.03 3.28
N SER A 176 -3.69 28.63 4.34
CA SER A 176 -2.50 28.11 5.02
C SER A 176 -2.48 28.43 6.52
N ALA A 177 -1.67 27.67 7.26
CA ALA A 177 -1.38 27.94 8.68
C ALA A 177 -0.81 29.35 8.90
N ALA A 178 0.06 29.81 7.99
CA ALA A 178 0.64 31.14 8.05
C ALA A 178 -0.44 32.24 7.90
N ASP A 179 -1.43 32.04 7.05
CA ASP A 179 -2.55 32.98 6.89
C ASP A 179 -3.50 32.96 8.08
N CYS A 180 -3.64 31.81 8.75
CA CYS A 180 -4.38 31.72 9.99
C CYS A 180 -3.68 32.49 11.12
N CYS A 181 -2.36 32.32 11.29
CA CYS A 181 -1.60 33.12 12.24
C CYS A 181 -1.70 34.62 11.92
N GLN A 182 -1.52 35.02 10.65
CA GLN A 182 -1.64 36.42 10.25
C GLN A 182 -3.02 36.99 10.59
N ALA A 183 -4.09 36.20 10.41
CA ALA A 183 -5.42 36.61 10.80
C ALA A 183 -5.56 36.82 12.32
N CYS A 184 -4.88 36.01 13.14
CA CYS A 184 -4.80 36.23 14.59
C CYS A 184 -4.09 37.54 14.92
N LEU A 185 -2.90 37.78 14.35
CA LEU A 185 -2.14 39.03 14.52
C LEU A 185 -2.98 40.26 14.12
N ASP A 186 -3.66 40.18 12.98
CA ASP A 186 -4.50 41.27 12.47
C ASP A 186 -5.75 41.51 13.33
N GLN A 187 -6.33 40.45 13.90
CA GLN A 187 -7.45 40.59 14.84
C GLN A 187 -6.95 41.22 16.15
N ALA A 188 -5.81 40.77 16.67
CA ALA A 188 -5.22 41.28 17.90
C ALA A 188 -4.89 42.78 17.81
N ARG A 189 -4.40 43.24 16.64
CA ARG A 189 -4.12 44.65 16.34
C ARG A 189 -5.38 45.52 16.22
N ARG A 190 -6.48 44.96 15.69
CA ARG A 190 -7.75 45.67 15.44
C ARG A 190 -8.73 45.63 16.61
N ALA A 191 -8.50 44.76 17.58
CA ALA A 191 -9.36 44.58 18.74
C ALA A 191 -9.49 45.90 19.53
N LYS A 192 -10.74 46.27 19.84
CA LYS A 192 -11.05 47.50 20.57
C LYS A 192 -10.74 47.36 22.08
N PRO A 193 -10.62 48.47 22.82
CA PRO A 193 -10.53 48.41 24.28
C PRO A 193 -11.71 47.61 24.88
N GLY A 194 -11.40 46.58 25.66
CA GLY A 194 -12.40 45.69 26.27
C GLY A 194 -12.72 44.42 25.46
N GLU A 195 -12.28 44.31 24.21
CA GLU A 195 -12.40 43.07 23.44
C GLU A 195 -11.23 42.12 23.73
N LYS A 196 -11.52 40.82 23.66
CA LYS A 196 -10.48 39.78 23.73
C LYS A 196 -9.64 39.82 22.46
N LYS A 197 -8.34 40.07 22.63
CA LYS A 197 -7.36 40.06 21.54
C LYS A 197 -6.98 38.62 21.25
N CYS A 198 -6.98 38.20 19.99
CA CYS A 198 -6.49 36.89 19.63
C CYS A 198 -5.06 36.72 20.13
N ASN A 199 -4.77 35.60 20.78
CA ASN A 199 -3.41 35.21 21.12
C ASN A 199 -3.09 33.75 20.76
N ILE A 200 -4.10 32.99 20.29
CA ILE A 200 -3.98 31.59 19.92
C ILE A 200 -4.64 31.42 18.55
N TRP A 201 -3.97 30.72 17.65
CA TRP A 201 -4.54 30.31 16.36
C TRP A 201 -4.48 28.79 16.24
N VAL A 202 -5.52 28.19 15.67
CA VAL A 202 -5.59 26.74 15.41
C VAL A 202 -6.09 26.54 13.98
N TYR A 203 -5.34 25.78 13.19
CA TYR A 203 -5.53 25.58 11.76
C TYR A 203 -5.70 24.09 11.44
N CYS A 204 -6.62 23.76 10.53
CA CYS A 204 -6.78 22.42 10.00
C CYS A 204 -6.08 22.25 8.64
N PRO A 205 -4.88 21.63 8.57
CA PRO A 205 -4.20 21.36 7.31
C PRO A 205 -4.74 20.14 6.56
N SER A 206 -5.40 19.20 7.25
CA SER A 206 -5.86 17.92 6.69
C SER A 206 -6.98 18.13 5.66
N GLU A 207 -6.82 17.59 4.45
CA GLU A 207 -7.85 17.60 3.39
C GLU A 207 -9.12 16.86 3.81
N THR A 208 -8.99 15.85 4.67
CA THR A 208 -10.11 15.05 5.19
C THR A 208 -10.79 15.65 6.41
N GLY A 209 -10.36 16.85 6.83
CA GLY A 209 -10.84 17.50 8.04
C GLY A 209 -10.04 17.11 9.29
N CYS A 210 -10.38 17.75 10.41
CA CYS A 210 -9.66 17.61 11.66
C CYS A 210 -10.58 17.12 12.79
N TYR A 211 -10.07 16.21 13.60
CA TYR A 211 -10.83 15.65 14.71
C TYR A 211 -10.84 16.59 15.92
N SER A 212 -12.02 16.85 16.48
CA SER A 212 -12.23 17.48 17.78
C SER A 212 -13.28 16.67 18.55
N PRO A 213 -13.19 16.54 19.88
CA PRO A 213 -14.18 15.84 20.70
C PRO A 213 -15.45 16.69 20.95
N ASP A 214 -16.02 17.26 19.89
CA ASP A 214 -17.25 18.03 19.94
C ASP A 214 -18.30 17.52 18.94
N ILE A 215 -19.40 18.27 18.83
CA ILE A 215 -20.56 17.92 17.99
C ILE A 215 -20.40 18.32 16.52
N TYR A 216 -19.33 19.04 16.17
CA TYR A 216 -19.11 19.57 14.85
C TYR A 216 -18.24 18.64 14.00
N GLU A 217 -18.38 18.80 12.69
CA GLU A 217 -17.51 18.18 11.70
C GLU A 217 -16.59 19.26 11.16
N HIS A 218 -15.30 19.20 11.52
CA HIS A 218 -14.34 20.21 11.12
C HIS A 218 -13.72 19.87 9.77
N LYS A 219 -13.71 20.87 8.89
CA LYS A 219 -13.25 20.73 7.51
C LYS A 219 -11.84 21.28 7.33
N ASN A 220 -11.24 20.91 6.19
CA ASN A 220 -9.98 21.47 5.74
C ASN A 220 -10.03 23.01 5.72
N MET A 221 -8.89 23.65 5.99
CA MET A 221 -8.72 25.11 5.97
C MET A 221 -9.42 25.87 7.10
N GLU A 222 -10.08 25.21 8.05
CA GLU A 222 -10.65 25.89 9.21
C GLU A 222 -9.57 26.61 10.01
N CYS A 223 -9.83 27.89 10.32
CA CYS A 223 -8.95 28.75 11.09
C CYS A 223 -9.68 29.31 12.31
N TRP A 224 -9.33 28.80 13.48
CA TRP A 224 -9.88 29.20 14.76
C TRP A 224 -8.99 30.26 15.40
N LEU A 225 -9.56 31.43 15.66
CA LEU A 225 -8.88 32.50 16.40
C LEU A 225 -9.42 32.47 17.82
N LYS A 226 -8.54 32.24 18.79
CA LYS A 226 -8.90 32.04 20.19
C LYS A 226 -8.16 33.03 21.09
N TYR A 227 -8.72 33.22 22.29
CA TYR A 227 -8.11 33.97 23.37
C TYR A 227 -8.13 33.18 24.69
N ALA A 228 -7.00 33.16 25.38
CA ALA A 228 -6.91 32.75 26.77
C ALA A 228 -5.89 33.62 27.51
N GLU A 229 -6.17 34.00 28.77
CA GLU A 229 -5.19 34.73 29.60
C GLU A 229 -3.90 33.93 29.79
N LYS A 230 -4.04 32.61 29.90
CA LYS A 230 -2.94 31.64 29.95
C LYS A 230 -3.28 30.52 28.95
N PRO A 231 -2.67 30.53 27.75
CA PRO A 231 -2.85 29.47 26.77
C PRO A 231 -2.61 28.10 27.41
N LYS A 232 -3.61 27.22 27.30
CA LYS A 232 -3.55 25.88 27.85
C LYS A 232 -3.57 24.88 26.72
N LEU A 233 -2.60 23.98 26.73
CA LEU A 233 -2.55 22.86 25.81
C LEU A 233 -3.75 21.93 26.05
N ASN A 234 -4.49 21.62 24.99
CA ASN A 234 -5.60 20.67 25.03
C ASN A 234 -5.09 19.28 24.65
N PHE A 235 -4.59 19.15 23.42
CA PHE A 235 -4.00 17.92 22.91
C PHE A 235 -2.67 18.22 22.21
N LYS A 236 -1.74 17.28 22.31
CA LYS A 236 -0.45 17.33 21.64
C LYS A 236 0.01 15.93 21.21
N ASP A 237 0.68 15.87 20.06
CA ASP A 237 1.28 14.68 19.48
C ASP A 237 0.25 13.55 19.33
N ARG A 238 0.42 12.45 20.09
CA ARG A 238 -0.43 11.26 20.01
C ARG A 238 -1.58 11.32 21.02
N TYR A 239 -2.78 11.00 20.58
CA TYR A 239 -3.87 10.69 21.51
C TYR A 239 -3.56 9.40 22.26
N SER A 240 -3.75 9.40 23.59
CA SER A 240 -3.52 8.20 24.40
C SER A 240 -4.45 7.06 24.01
N GLU A 241 -4.00 5.81 24.19
CA GLU A 241 -4.81 4.63 23.87
C GLU A 241 -6.12 4.59 24.67
N SER A 242 -6.08 4.99 25.94
CA SER A 242 -7.28 5.11 26.78
C SER A 242 -8.26 6.15 26.23
N TYR A 243 -7.75 7.27 25.68
CA TYR A 243 -8.60 8.29 25.08
C TYR A 243 -9.22 7.79 23.78
N ARG A 244 -8.44 7.14 22.91
CA ARG A 244 -8.95 6.55 21.65
C ARG A 244 -9.91 5.39 21.87
N SER A 245 -9.76 4.64 22.96
CA SER A 245 -10.71 3.58 23.35
C SER A 245 -12.08 4.15 23.72
N SER A 246 -12.12 5.32 24.38
CA SER A 246 -13.37 6.03 24.69
C SER A 246 -13.87 6.90 23.54
N HIS A 247 -13.00 7.26 22.59
CA HIS A 247 -13.29 8.06 21.41
C HIS A 247 -12.81 7.36 20.14
N PRO A 248 -13.56 6.36 19.62
CA PRO A 248 -13.10 5.54 18.49
C PRO A 248 -12.84 6.32 17.19
N ARG A 249 -13.40 7.52 17.05
CA ARG A 249 -13.16 8.41 15.90
C ARG A 249 -11.87 9.23 16.02
N ALA A 250 -11.21 9.23 17.17
CA ALA A 250 -9.98 9.97 17.37
C ALA A 250 -8.83 9.31 16.57
N PRO A 251 -8.13 10.08 15.72
CA PRO A 251 -6.95 9.58 15.00
C PRO A 251 -5.80 9.26 15.96
N VAL A 252 -4.68 8.75 15.43
CA VAL A 252 -3.48 8.47 16.23
C VAL A 252 -2.81 9.77 16.66
N MET A 253 -2.59 10.68 15.71
CA MET A 253 -1.98 12.00 15.92
C MET A 253 -3.06 13.08 15.99
N VAL A 254 -2.81 14.14 16.76
CA VAL A 254 -3.60 15.36 16.72
C VAL A 254 -3.50 15.96 15.31
N PRO A 255 -4.63 16.19 14.61
CA PRO A 255 -4.59 16.64 13.20
C PRO A 255 -4.49 18.16 13.06
N TRP A 256 -4.48 18.90 14.17
CA TRP A 256 -4.43 20.35 14.20
C TRP A 256 -2.99 20.88 14.24
N VAL A 257 -2.82 22.06 13.69
CA VAL A 257 -1.60 22.86 13.82
C VAL A 257 -1.98 24.13 14.54
N SER A 258 -1.25 24.50 15.57
CA SER A 258 -1.59 25.70 16.33
C SER A 258 -0.37 26.41 16.86
N GLY A 259 -0.58 27.63 17.34
CA GLY A 259 0.49 28.40 17.95
C GLY A 259 -0.07 29.52 18.81
N VAL A 260 0.81 29.99 19.70
CA VAL A 260 0.55 31.15 20.55
C VAL A 260 1.37 32.30 20.00
N ILE A 261 0.73 33.38 19.57
CA ILE A 261 1.47 34.53 19.05
C ILE A 261 2.18 35.25 20.21
N SER A 262 3.40 35.71 19.97
CA SER A 262 4.04 36.66 20.88
C SER A 262 3.45 38.05 20.67
N ALA A 263 2.82 38.59 21.71
CA ALA A 263 2.22 39.92 21.73
C ALA A 263 3.27 41.04 21.83
#